data_AF-A0A1J4YFB1-F1
#
_entry.id   AF-A0A1J4YFB1-F1
#
_cell.length_a   1.000
_cell.length_b   1.000
_cell.length_c   1.000
_cell.angle_alpha   90.00
_cell.angle_beta   90.00
_cell.angle_gamma   90.00
#
_symmetry.space_group_name_H-M   'P 1'
#
loop_
_entity.id
_entity.type
_entity.pdbx_description
1 polymer ?
#
loop_
_entity_poly.entity_id
_entity_poly.type
_entity_poly.pdbx_seq_one_letter_code
_entity_poly.pdbx_strand_id
1 'polypeptide(L)'
;MLTMYRMMVFNVLMHNRDDHVKNFAFLMDDDGEWRLAPAYDLTCSSGPGGEHTTDVAGKGRDITETDMLKVASDAGVEKSTARDVIDQVQSIAANSADYADRVGLPCLAS
;
A
#
# COMPACT_ATOMS: atom_id res chain seq x y z
N MET A 1 -1.63 6.29 -11.99
CA MET A 1 -1.20 6.83 -10.67
C MET A 1 -2.05 6.36 -9.50
N LEU A 2 -3.38 6.45 -9.53
CA LEU A 2 -4.23 6.07 -8.38
C LEU A 2 -3.99 4.65 -7.83
N THR A 3 -3.76 3.66 -8.71
CA THR A 3 -3.47 2.27 -8.28
C THR A 3 -2.16 2.16 -7.48
N MET A 4 -1.09 2.82 -7.93
CA MET A 4 0.20 2.82 -7.21
C MET A 4 0.09 3.56 -5.87
N TYR A 5 -0.66 4.67 -5.85
CA TYR A 5 -0.96 5.38 -4.62
C TYR A 5 -1.69 4.49 -3.61
N ARG A 6 -2.72 3.74 -4.06
CA ARG A 6 -3.44 2.79 -3.20
C ARG A 6 -2.53 1.69 -2.65
N MET A 7 -1.60 1.17 -3.46
CA MET A 7 -0.63 0.18 -2.99
C MET A 7 0.30 0.75 -1.91
N MET A 8 0.78 1.99 -2.07
CA MET A 8 1.58 2.66 -1.04
C MET A 8 0.78 2.83 0.26
N VAL A 9 -0.46 3.33 0.18
CA VAL A 9 -1.34 3.48 1.37
C VAL A 9 -1.59 2.14 2.05
N PHE A 10 -1.82 1.06 1.27
CA PHE A 10 -1.96 -0.28 1.81
C PHE A 10 -0.70 -0.73 2.54
N ASN A 11 0.48 -0.56 1.95
CA ASN A 11 1.73 -0.97 2.58
C ASN A 11 1.97 -0.24 3.91
N VAL A 12 1.72 1.07 3.96
CA VAL A 12 1.84 1.87 5.18
C VAL A 12 0.89 1.37 6.27
N LEU A 13 -0.40 1.25 5.96
CA LEU A 13 -1.43 0.94 6.95
C LEU A 13 -1.45 -0.52 7.40
N MET A 14 -0.94 -1.43 6.57
CA MET A 14 -0.82 -2.86 6.88
C MET A 14 0.57 -3.25 7.38
N HIS A 15 1.46 -2.28 7.60
CA HIS A 15 2.85 -2.50 7.98
C HIS A 15 3.58 -3.48 7.05
N ASN A 16 3.36 -3.39 5.74
CA ASN A 16 4.19 -4.08 4.75
C ASN A 16 5.39 -3.20 4.42
N ARG A 17 6.53 -3.48 5.05
CA ARG A 17 7.77 -2.69 4.93
C ARG A 17 8.80 -3.30 3.96
N ASP A 18 8.52 -4.49 3.43
CA ASP A 18 9.26 -5.10 2.32
C ASP A 18 8.72 -4.62 0.96
N ASP A 19 8.30 -3.36 0.89
CA ASP A 19 7.68 -2.72 -0.27
C ASP A 19 8.71 -2.24 -1.30
N HIS A 20 9.66 -3.12 -1.62
CA HIS A 20 10.75 -2.81 -2.53
C HIS A 20 10.30 -2.76 -4.00
N VAL A 21 11.10 -2.11 -4.85
CA VAL A 21 10.77 -1.89 -6.28
C VAL A 21 10.44 -3.18 -7.06
N LYS A 22 10.96 -4.34 -6.64
CA LYS A 22 10.66 -5.64 -7.29
C LYS A 22 9.23 -6.16 -7.01
N ASN A 23 8.50 -5.53 -6.08
CA ASN A 23 7.10 -5.81 -5.78
C ASN A 23 6.15 -5.01 -6.68
N PHE A 24 6.69 -4.30 -7.66
CA PHE A 24 5.95 -3.65 -8.74
C PHE A 24 6.36 -4.25 -10.07
N ALA A 25 5.41 -4.87 -10.79
CA ALA A 25 5.61 -5.37 -12.13
C ALA A 25 4.64 -4.70 -13.11
N PHE A 26 5.02 -4.71 -14.39
CA PHE A 26 4.19 -4.28 -15.49
C PHE A 26 3.97 -5.47 -16.43
N LEU A 27 2.75 -5.60 -16.92
CA LEU A 27 2.36 -6.57 -17.93
C LEU A 27 2.26 -5.84 -19.27
N MET A 28 2.81 -6.44 -20.32
CA MET A 28 2.62 -6.00 -21.69
C MET A 28 1.62 -6.95 -22.36
N ASP A 29 0.64 -6.43 -23.06
CA ASP A 29 -0.24 -7.24 -23.89
C ASP A 29 0.35 -7.49 -25.30
N ASP A 30 -0.39 -8.26 -26.10
CA ASP A 30 0.04 -8.64 -27.46
C ASP A 30 0.13 -7.44 -28.42
N ASP A 31 -0.53 -6.33 -28.10
CA ASP A 31 -0.49 -5.08 -28.85
C ASP A 31 0.68 -4.18 -28.41
N GLY A 32 1.43 -4.58 -27.38
CA GLY A 32 2.58 -3.85 -26.84
C GLY A 32 2.22 -2.80 -25.79
N GLU A 33 0.98 -2.77 -25.32
CA GLU A 33 0.51 -1.82 -24.32
C GLU A 33 0.89 -2.29 -22.91
N TRP A 34 1.53 -1.39 -22.15
CA TRP A 34 1.96 -1.68 -20.79
C TRP A 34 0.89 -1.27 -19.78
N ARG A 35 0.55 -2.19 -18.88
CA ARG A 35 -0.27 -1.92 -17.71
C ARG A 35 0.40 -2.40 -16.44
N LEU A 36 0.09 -1.76 -15.32
CA LEU A 36 0.53 -2.24 -14.02
C LEU A 36 -0.06 -3.65 -13.77
N ALA A 37 0.77 -4.57 -13.27
CA ALA A 37 0.31 -5.87 -12.81
C ALA A 37 -0.63 -5.73 -11.60
N PRO A 38 -1.52 -6.69 -11.35
CA PRO A 38 -2.21 -6.78 -10.06
C PRO A 38 -1.19 -6.79 -8.91
N ALA A 39 -1.56 -6.22 -7.76
CA ALA A 39 -0.70 -6.23 -6.58
C ALA A 39 -0.40 -7.68 -6.13
N TYR A 40 0.82 -7.93 -5.69
CA TYR A 40 1.28 -9.20 -5.15
C TYR A 40 2.22 -8.96 -3.96
N ASP A 41 2.53 -10.04 -3.22
CA ASP A 41 3.44 -10.00 -2.07
C ASP A 41 3.01 -8.99 -0.97
N LEU A 42 1.73 -9.04 -0.64
CA LEU A 42 1.08 -8.17 0.34
C LEU A 42 1.10 -8.81 1.73
N THR A 43 2.26 -8.84 2.38
CA THR A 43 2.43 -9.43 3.71
C THR A 43 2.87 -8.41 4.75
N CYS A 44 2.31 -8.47 5.95
CA CYS A 44 2.84 -7.69 7.09
C CYS A 44 4.30 -8.07 7.33
N SER A 45 5.19 -7.09 7.37
CA SER A 45 6.64 -7.30 7.45
C SER A 45 7.28 -6.18 8.25
N SER A 46 8.16 -6.53 9.20
CA SER A 46 8.76 -5.53 10.09
C SER A 46 9.78 -4.62 9.39
N GLY A 47 10.34 -5.07 8.26
CA GLY A 47 11.39 -4.36 7.50
C GLY A 47 12.73 -4.25 8.25
N PRO A 48 13.81 -3.83 7.58
CA PRO A 48 15.09 -3.56 8.23
C PRO A 48 14.97 -2.34 9.15
N GLY A 49 15.29 -2.51 10.44
CA GLY A 49 15.27 -1.40 11.41
C GLY A 49 13.88 -0.79 11.68
N GLY A 50 12.80 -1.46 11.24
CA GLY A 50 11.45 -0.94 11.37
C GLY A 50 11.05 0.05 10.26
N GLU A 51 11.81 0.13 9.17
CA GLU A 51 11.56 1.06 8.06
C GLU A 51 11.01 0.34 6.82
N HIS A 52 10.15 1.05 6.09
CA HIS A 52 9.79 0.75 4.71
C HIS A 52 11.02 0.79 3.82
N THR A 53 11.05 -0.12 2.85
CA THR A 53 12.12 -0.16 1.85
C THR A 53 11.97 0.98 0.85
N THR A 54 10.73 1.43 0.64
CA THR A 54 10.41 2.64 -0.13
C THR A 54 9.83 3.73 0.77
N ASP A 55 10.61 4.77 1.05
CA ASP A 55 10.26 6.10 0.58
C ASP A 55 8.80 6.59 0.63
N VAL A 56 8.27 7.10 1.75
CA VAL A 56 7.01 7.89 1.74
C VAL A 56 7.29 9.33 2.16
N ALA A 57 7.34 10.23 1.18
CA ALA A 57 7.63 11.65 1.37
C ALA A 57 8.95 11.94 2.14
N GLY A 58 9.97 11.10 1.94
CA GLY A 58 11.26 11.21 2.64
C GLY A 58 11.33 10.42 3.96
N LYS A 59 10.32 9.61 4.28
CA LYS A 59 10.27 8.82 5.53
C LYS A 59 10.18 7.32 5.24
N GLY A 60 11.00 6.55 5.95
CA GLY A 60 10.88 5.09 6.04
C GLY A 60 10.02 4.61 7.21
N ARG A 61 9.72 5.45 8.21
CA ARG A 61 8.92 5.10 9.38
C ARG A 61 8.13 6.30 9.90
N ASP A 62 7.25 6.06 10.88
CA ASP A 62 6.43 7.10 11.50
C ASP A 62 5.66 7.93 10.45
N ILE A 63 5.19 7.23 9.41
CA ILE A 63 4.48 7.81 8.26
C ILE A 63 3.07 8.21 8.71
N THR A 64 2.71 9.45 8.44
CA THR A 64 1.42 10.04 8.81
C THR A 64 0.51 10.23 7.60
N GLU A 65 -0.77 10.50 7.84
CA GLU A 65 -1.71 10.88 6.77
C GLU A 65 -1.20 12.08 5.96
N THR A 66 -0.59 13.06 6.62
CA THR A 66 0.00 14.24 5.96
C THR A 66 1.07 13.84 4.96
N ASP A 67 1.91 12.85 5.28
CA ASP A 67 2.96 12.34 4.38
C ASP A 67 2.33 11.63 3.17
N MET A 68 1.31 10.79 3.40
CA MET A 68 0.58 10.12 2.33
C MET A 68 -0.15 11.12 1.41
N LEU A 69 -0.75 12.18 1.96
CA LEU A 69 -1.40 13.23 1.15
C LEU A 69 -0.38 14.06 0.35
N LYS A 70 0.84 14.23 0.87
CA LYS A 70 1.92 14.87 0.10
C LYS A 70 2.29 14.03 -1.13
N VAL A 71 2.50 12.73 -0.97
CA VAL A 71 2.76 11.83 -2.10
C VAL A 71 1.61 11.84 -3.11
N ALA A 72 0.35 11.90 -2.65
CA ALA A 72 -0.80 12.03 -3.54
C ALA A 72 -0.71 13.30 -4.42
N SER A 73 -0.41 14.44 -3.80
CA SER A 73 -0.23 15.72 -4.49
C SER A 73 0.90 15.64 -5.52
N ASP A 74 2.05 15.11 -5.13
CA ASP A 74 3.23 14.98 -6.02
C ASP A 74 2.95 14.02 -7.20
N ALA A 75 2.10 13.01 -6.99
CA ALA A 75 1.68 12.04 -8.00
C ALA A 75 0.47 12.49 -8.86
N GLY A 76 -0.05 13.71 -8.65
CA GLY A 76 -1.21 14.23 -9.38
C GLY A 76 -2.54 13.55 -9.03
N VAL A 77 -2.67 13.01 -7.82
CA VAL A 77 -3.92 12.43 -7.30
C VAL A 77 -4.68 13.50 -6.52
N GLU A 78 -5.96 13.70 -6.87
CA GLU A 78 -6.84 14.65 -6.20
C GLU A 78 -6.96 14.36 -4.70
N LYS A 79 -6.97 15.42 -3.89
CA LYS A 79 -6.93 15.30 -2.43
C LYS A 79 -8.14 14.54 -1.85
N SER A 80 -9.33 14.74 -2.43
CA SER A 80 -10.54 14.01 -2.04
C SER A 80 -10.38 12.52 -2.33
N THR A 81 -9.98 12.17 -3.56
CA THR A 81 -9.72 10.78 -3.95
C THR A 81 -8.63 10.12 -3.11
N ALA A 82 -7.58 10.86 -2.76
CA ALA A 82 -6.52 10.36 -1.89
C ALA A 82 -7.05 9.99 -0.49
N ARG A 83 -7.89 10.85 0.10
CA ARG A 83 -8.57 10.58 1.37
C ARG A 83 -9.52 9.40 1.29
N ASP A 84 -10.33 9.32 0.23
CA ASP A 84 -11.22 8.18 0.01
C ASP A 84 -10.45 6.86 0.00
N VAL A 85 -9.25 6.83 -0.60
CA VAL A 85 -8.38 5.66 -0.58
C VAL A 85 -7.85 5.35 0.82
N ILE A 86 -7.38 6.36 1.56
CA ILE A 86 -6.90 6.19 2.94
C ILE A 86 -8.02 5.62 3.82
N ASP A 87 -9.22 6.21 3.78
CA ASP A 87 -10.37 5.80 4.56
C ASP A 87 -10.80 4.36 4.23
N GLN A 88 -10.84 4.01 2.94
CA GLN A 88 -11.15 2.65 2.49
C GLN A 88 -10.15 1.62 3.04
N VAL A 89 -8.86 1.90 2.94
CA VAL A 89 -7.81 0.98 3.39
C VAL A 89 -7.80 0.89 4.91
N GLN A 90 -7.96 2.01 5.63
CA GLN A 90 -8.03 2.03 7.08
C GLN A 90 -9.23 1.23 7.60
N SER A 91 -10.38 1.36 6.95
CA SER A 91 -11.56 0.54 7.24
C SER A 91 -11.29 -0.95 7.04
N ILE A 92 -10.58 -1.34 5.98
CA ILE A 92 -10.19 -2.74 5.76
C ILE A 92 -9.23 -3.22 6.84
N ALA A 93 -8.20 -2.44 7.17
CA ALA A 93 -7.21 -2.78 8.19
C ALA A 93 -7.85 -3.00 9.57
N ALA A 94 -8.77 -2.12 9.96
CA ALA A 94 -9.51 -2.21 11.22
C ALA A 94 -10.40 -3.46 11.31
N ASN A 95 -10.86 -3.99 10.17
CA ASN A 95 -11.71 -5.18 10.09
C ASN A 95 -10.94 -6.43 9.62
N SER A 96 -9.60 -6.39 9.62
CA SER A 96 -8.77 -7.49 9.10
C SER A 96 -8.97 -8.81 9.83
N ALA A 97 -9.22 -8.77 11.14
CA ALA A 97 -9.58 -9.95 11.94
C ALA A 97 -10.89 -10.59 11.46
N ASP A 98 -11.95 -9.79 11.26
CA ASP A 98 -13.23 -10.26 10.73
C ASP A 98 -13.09 -10.87 9.32
N TYR A 99 -12.24 -10.28 8.48
CA TYR A 99 -11.96 -10.83 7.15
C TYR A 99 -11.20 -12.16 7.24
N ALA A 100 -10.18 -12.24 8.09
CA ALA A 100 -9.40 -13.46 8.32
C ALA A 100 -10.30 -14.61 8.82
N ASP A 101 -11.18 -14.32 9.79
CA ASP A 101 -12.15 -15.28 10.32
C ASP A 101 -13.12 -15.79 9.25
N ARG A 102 -13.62 -14.90 8.37
CA ARG A 102 -14.54 -15.27 7.27
C ARG A 102 -13.90 -16.22 6.26
N VAL A 103 -12.59 -16.16 6.06
CA VAL A 103 -11.87 -17.01 5.10
C VAL A 103 -11.09 -18.14 5.77
N GLY A 104 -11.21 -18.30 7.10
CA GLY A 104 -10.55 -19.36 7.87
C GLY A 104 -9.04 -19.19 8.00
N LEU A 105 -8.53 -17.96 7.86
CA LEU A 105 -7.12 -17.65 8.10
C LEU A 105 -6.90 -17.33 9.58
N PRO A 106 -5.86 -17.88 10.23
CA PRO A 106 -5.55 -17.51 11.61
C PRO A 106 -5.22 -16.02 11.67
N CYS A 107 -5.82 -15.31 12.62
CA CYS A 107 -5.53 -13.90 12.89
C CYS A 107 -4.01 -13.70 13.02
N LEU A 108 -3.42 -12.84 12.19
CA LEU A 108 -2.02 -12.44 12.25
C LEU A 108 -1.82 -11.51 13.46
N ALA A 109 -1.94 -12.08 14.67
CA ALA A 109 -1.72 -11.39 15.92
C ALA A 109 -0.30 -11.66 16.43
N SER A 110 0.61 -10.72 16.16
CA SER A 110 1.60 -10.19 17.11
C SER A 110 2.47 -9.12 16.46
#